data_AF-A0A0W1ALF8-F1
#
_entry.id   AF-A0A0W1ALF8-F1
#
_cell.length_a   1.000
_cell.length_b   1.000
_cell.length_c   1.000
_cell.angle_alpha   90.00
_cell.angle_beta   90.00
_cell.angle_gamma   90.00
#
_symmetry.space_group_name_H-M   'P 1'
#
loop_
_entity.id
_entity.type
_entity.pdbx_description
1 polymer ?
#
loop_
_entity_poly.entity_id
_entity_poly.type
_entity_poly.pdbx_seq_one_letter_code
_entity_poly.pdbx_strand_id
1 'polypeptide(L)'
;MDSLKKIVWNDIKHKILCVNKRFYDLIENTNSNLIMPLYLAEYSYGELLGSKKEVYLPNNSSEYIVLGSNKTPNEIMRDLAYGMNSFPLGMILNNFCEWYSIDDTEGEVYPFAIQGPGTIFNQQIIFNEDMSVENNTISVSSGAKSAFMLPYVGSKKHHERIRNHYSLSSSPPKNRYEHSNLFKELINSRQIKQSWYSQILFFSEEWINEIRHNEKWLPVKFFFSENLRKRFSTDLYRSLYSYSFLTTGKVNKYRPTPYLIDSAKYIISIAMGQGIGFAPAIDNRHLPLEFIQEAYTQHYQLDYTPTVMIPSMLDSSNDSVYYSLQIPSTKISSFKIQMNNSTYVELIALKDIIFAYQKEFQSNTYRYEGSDVFNACNTVDIEFYHNKPTDNSQGIKHSLDIYNSDKRFSIAYIKELGFSADAKFFRGCIKISKRS
;
A
#
# COMPACT_ATOMS: atom_id res chain seq x y z
N MET A 1 1.51 -18.25 13.10
CA MET A 1 0.59 -19.40 13.22
C MET A 1 -0.71 -18.92 12.60
N ASP A 2 -1.04 -19.47 11.45
CA ASP A 2 -2.23 -19.04 10.70
C ASP A 2 -3.44 -19.80 11.25
N SER A 3 -4.57 -19.11 11.43
CA SER A 3 -5.75 -19.74 12.02
C SER A 3 -7.05 -19.10 11.54
N LEU A 4 -8.12 -19.91 11.53
CA LEU A 4 -9.47 -19.45 11.25
C LEU A 4 -10.39 -19.91 12.39
N LYS A 5 -11.05 -18.97 13.05
CA LYS A 5 -11.93 -19.24 14.19
C LYS A 5 -13.32 -18.67 13.93
N LYS A 6 -14.34 -19.52 14.07
CA LYS A 6 -15.74 -19.06 14.10
C LYS A 6 -16.04 -18.47 15.47
N ILE A 7 -16.57 -17.25 15.48
CA ILE A 7 -16.90 -16.48 16.69
C ILE A 7 -18.23 -15.74 16.48
N VAL A 8 -18.73 -15.08 17.53
CA VAL A 8 -19.92 -14.22 17.46
C VAL A 8 -19.58 -12.77 17.83
N TRP A 9 -20.54 -11.86 17.64
CA TRP A 9 -20.34 -10.43 17.90
C TRP A 9 -19.79 -10.12 19.29
N ASN A 10 -20.36 -10.77 20.33
CA ASN A 10 -19.95 -10.55 21.72
C ASN A 10 -18.47 -10.90 21.98
N ASP A 11 -17.89 -11.82 21.21
CA ASP A 11 -16.48 -12.21 21.37
C ASP A 11 -15.51 -11.14 20.84
N ILE A 12 -15.95 -10.29 19.91
CA ILE A 12 -15.07 -9.43 19.11
C ILE A 12 -15.37 -7.93 19.21
N LYS A 13 -16.55 -7.55 19.70
CA LYS A 13 -17.04 -6.17 19.69
C LYS A 13 -16.09 -5.16 20.33
N HIS A 14 -15.36 -5.54 21.39
CA HIS A 14 -14.34 -4.68 22.02
C HIS A 14 -13.17 -4.36 21.09
N LYS A 15 -12.72 -5.31 20.26
CA LYS A 15 -11.67 -5.03 19.26
C LYS A 15 -12.19 -4.11 18.17
N ILE A 16 -13.43 -4.31 17.72
CA ILE A 16 -14.07 -3.46 16.72
C ILE A 16 -14.22 -2.03 17.24
N LEU A 17 -14.63 -1.84 18.50
CA LEU A 17 -14.70 -0.52 19.13
C LEU A 17 -13.36 0.23 19.05
N CYS A 18 -12.24 -0.46 19.29
CA CYS A 18 -10.91 0.14 19.24
C CYS A 18 -10.50 0.62 17.84
N VAL A 19 -10.95 -0.05 16.77
CA VAL A 19 -10.49 0.21 15.40
C VAL A 19 -11.51 0.91 14.51
N ASN A 20 -12.80 0.75 14.81
CA ASN A 20 -13.91 1.34 14.07
C ASN A 20 -15.12 1.57 14.99
N LYS A 21 -14.99 2.59 15.85
CA LYS A 21 -16.04 3.00 16.80
C LYS A 21 -17.38 3.28 16.11
N ARG A 22 -17.37 3.95 14.95
CA ARG A 22 -18.61 4.29 14.23
C ARG A 22 -19.39 3.04 13.84
N PHE A 23 -18.71 2.01 13.33
CA PHE A 23 -19.37 0.75 13.00
C PHE A 23 -19.86 0.03 14.27
N TYR A 24 -19.04 -0.04 15.32
CA TYR A 24 -19.43 -0.61 16.62
C TYR A 24 -20.72 0.02 17.17
N ASP A 25 -20.78 1.35 17.25
CA ASP A 25 -21.93 2.09 17.77
C ASP A 25 -23.19 1.80 16.95
N LEU A 26 -23.07 1.67 15.63
CA LEU A 26 -24.20 1.32 14.76
C LEU A 26 -24.73 -0.09 15.04
N ILE A 27 -23.84 -1.06 15.25
CA ILE A 27 -24.25 -2.44 15.55
C ILE A 27 -24.91 -2.51 16.93
N GLU A 28 -24.30 -1.93 17.97
CA GLU A 28 -24.86 -1.98 19.33
C GLU A 28 -26.24 -1.32 19.42
N ASN A 29 -26.49 -0.26 18.65
CA ASN A 29 -27.79 0.40 18.57
C ASN A 29 -28.82 -0.39 17.75
N THR A 30 -28.37 -1.27 16.85
CA THR A 30 -29.26 -2.08 15.99
C THR A 30 -29.67 -3.37 16.71
N ASN A 31 -28.69 -4.13 17.21
CA ASN A 31 -28.89 -5.35 17.98
C ASN A 31 -27.60 -5.74 18.72
N SER A 32 -27.64 -5.74 20.05
CA SER A 32 -26.47 -6.02 20.90
C SER A 32 -26.22 -7.50 21.18
N ASN A 33 -27.13 -8.40 20.79
CA ASN A 33 -27.04 -9.83 21.11
C ASN A 33 -27.11 -10.71 19.86
N LEU A 34 -26.18 -10.46 18.94
CA LEU A 34 -26.08 -11.15 17.66
C LEU A 34 -25.35 -12.49 17.80
N ILE A 35 -26.06 -13.57 17.47
CA ILE A 35 -25.54 -14.94 17.40
C ILE A 35 -25.06 -15.28 15.97
N MET A 36 -25.22 -14.34 15.03
CA MET A 36 -24.78 -14.49 13.64
C MET A 36 -23.27 -14.77 13.57
N PRO A 37 -22.84 -15.81 12.82
CA PRO A 37 -21.44 -16.17 12.70
C PRO A 37 -20.54 -15.05 12.17
N LEU A 38 -19.33 -14.98 12.71
CA LEU A 38 -18.20 -14.23 12.19
C LEU A 38 -17.00 -15.16 12.11
N TYR A 39 -16.05 -14.88 11.22
CA TYR A 39 -14.84 -15.67 11.06
C TYR A 39 -13.61 -14.80 11.27
N LEU A 40 -12.85 -15.10 12.32
CA LEU A 40 -11.59 -14.42 12.63
C LEU A 40 -10.42 -15.20 12.03
N ALA A 41 -9.79 -14.61 11.03
CA ALA A 41 -8.64 -15.15 10.34
C ALA A 41 -7.35 -14.44 10.78
N GLU A 42 -6.29 -15.20 11.01
CA GLU A 42 -4.95 -14.71 11.31
C GLU A 42 -3.98 -15.19 10.22
N TYR A 43 -3.24 -14.24 9.62
CA TYR A 43 -2.30 -14.48 8.53
C TYR A 43 -0.91 -14.00 8.91
N SER A 44 0.08 -14.88 8.83
CA SER A 44 1.49 -14.55 8.99
C SER A 44 1.97 -13.60 7.88
N TYR A 45 3.11 -12.95 8.10
CA TYR A 45 3.63 -11.95 7.16
C TYR A 45 3.86 -12.54 5.76
N GLY A 46 3.45 -11.79 4.74
CA GLY A 46 3.62 -12.16 3.33
C GLY A 46 2.72 -13.30 2.85
N GLU A 47 1.77 -13.77 3.67
CA GLU A 47 0.78 -14.75 3.24
C GLU A 47 -0.29 -14.10 2.36
N LEU A 48 -0.76 -14.86 1.37
CA LEU A 48 -1.79 -14.41 0.44
C LEU A 48 -3.16 -14.54 1.10
N LEU A 49 -3.93 -13.47 1.09
CA LEU A 49 -5.35 -13.49 1.45
C LEU A 49 -6.18 -13.80 0.20
N GLY A 50 -5.73 -13.32 -0.95
CA GLY A 50 -6.37 -13.59 -2.22
C GLY A 50 -5.52 -13.21 -3.42
N SER A 51 -5.79 -13.86 -4.54
CA SER A 51 -5.22 -13.59 -5.85
C SER A 51 -6.30 -13.08 -6.79
N LYS A 52 -5.92 -12.78 -8.04
CA LYS A 52 -6.83 -12.40 -9.14
C LYS A 52 -8.05 -13.32 -9.32
N LYS A 53 -8.11 -14.51 -8.73
CA LYS A 53 -9.24 -15.45 -8.92
C LYS A 53 -9.65 -16.23 -7.68
N GLU A 54 -8.83 -16.21 -6.63
CA GLU A 54 -8.96 -17.13 -5.51
C GLU A 54 -8.85 -16.38 -4.18
N VAL A 55 -9.67 -16.76 -3.21
CA VAL A 55 -9.57 -16.29 -1.83
C VAL A 55 -8.99 -17.42 -0.99
N TYR A 56 -7.93 -17.14 -0.24
CA TYR A 56 -7.24 -18.10 0.61
C TYR A 56 -7.64 -17.89 2.07
N LEU A 57 -8.24 -18.90 2.68
CA LEU A 57 -8.55 -18.94 4.10
C LEU A 57 -7.53 -19.82 4.82
N PRO A 58 -6.98 -19.37 5.97
CA PRO A 58 -6.03 -20.19 6.71
C PRO A 58 -6.75 -21.40 7.31
N ASN A 59 -6.07 -22.54 7.35
CA ASN A 59 -6.49 -23.70 8.10
C ASN A 59 -5.52 -23.92 9.26
N ASN A 60 -6.03 -24.46 10.38
CA ASN A 60 -5.24 -24.78 11.58
C ASN A 60 -4.12 -25.83 11.31
N SER A 61 -4.05 -26.39 10.11
CA SER A 61 -3.05 -27.35 9.64
C SER A 61 -1.86 -26.75 8.89
N SER A 62 -1.65 -25.43 8.92
CA SER A 62 -0.62 -24.72 8.11
C SER A 62 -0.82 -24.81 6.60
N GLU A 63 -2.01 -25.23 6.16
CA GLU A 63 -2.44 -25.22 4.76
C GLU A 63 -3.46 -24.10 4.55
N TYR A 64 -3.56 -23.61 3.32
CA TYR A 64 -4.58 -22.65 2.92
C TYR A 64 -5.70 -23.36 2.15
N ILE A 65 -6.94 -23.02 2.48
CA ILE A 65 -8.13 -23.49 1.78
C ILE A 65 -8.52 -22.41 0.79
N VAL A 66 -8.64 -22.79 -0.49
CA VAL A 66 -9.24 -21.91 -1.50
C VAL A 66 -10.75 -21.93 -1.31
N LEU A 67 -11.34 -20.78 -1.01
CA LEU A 67 -12.80 -20.63 -0.87
C LEU A 67 -13.50 -21.03 -2.17
N GLY A 68 -14.49 -21.92 -2.08
CA GLY A 68 -15.19 -22.48 -3.24
C GLY A 68 -14.57 -23.77 -3.78
N SER A 69 -13.41 -24.19 -3.29
CA SER A 69 -12.83 -25.49 -3.65
C SER A 69 -13.56 -26.66 -2.97
N ASN A 70 -13.40 -27.87 -3.50
CA ASN A 70 -13.90 -29.12 -2.91
C ASN A 70 -13.33 -29.43 -1.51
N LYS A 71 -12.25 -28.75 -1.11
CA LYS A 71 -11.66 -28.86 0.23
C LYS A 71 -12.28 -27.90 1.24
N THR A 72 -13.17 -27.00 0.81
CA THR A 72 -13.80 -26.02 1.71
C THR A 72 -14.86 -26.71 2.58
N PRO A 73 -14.77 -26.63 3.92
CA PRO A 73 -15.81 -27.16 4.80
C PRO A 73 -17.19 -26.60 4.48
N ASN A 74 -18.22 -27.45 4.53
CA ASN A 74 -19.61 -27.07 4.20
C ASN A 74 -20.10 -25.86 5.00
N GLU A 75 -19.66 -25.73 6.25
CA GLU A 75 -20.01 -24.60 7.11
C GLU A 75 -19.44 -23.27 6.59
N ILE A 76 -18.16 -23.28 6.18
CA ILE A 76 -17.49 -22.12 5.59
C ILE A 76 -18.11 -21.79 4.23
N MET A 77 -18.44 -22.82 3.44
CA MET A 77 -19.15 -22.62 2.16
C MET A 77 -20.48 -21.93 2.38
N ARG A 78 -21.32 -22.42 3.31
CA ARG A 78 -22.61 -21.79 3.61
C ARG A 78 -22.43 -20.34 4.08
N ASP A 79 -21.45 -20.07 4.92
CA ASP A 79 -21.34 -18.76 5.56
C ASP A 79 -20.56 -17.74 4.69
N LEU A 80 -19.65 -18.15 3.80
CA LEU A 80 -18.74 -17.25 3.07
C LEU A 80 -18.74 -17.42 1.53
N ALA A 81 -19.42 -18.40 0.94
CA ALA A 81 -19.35 -18.64 -0.52
C ALA A 81 -19.86 -17.48 -1.37
N TYR A 82 -20.68 -16.58 -0.81
CA TYR A 82 -21.09 -15.33 -1.48
C TYR A 82 -19.88 -14.48 -1.95
N GLY A 83 -18.72 -14.65 -1.31
CA GLY A 83 -17.47 -13.97 -1.64
C GLY A 83 -16.51 -14.75 -2.55
N MET A 84 -16.83 -15.96 -2.99
CA MET A 84 -15.85 -16.86 -3.66
C MET A 84 -15.28 -16.31 -4.98
N ASN A 85 -16.06 -15.50 -5.69
CA ASN A 85 -15.65 -14.89 -6.96
C ASN A 85 -15.12 -13.45 -6.79
N SER A 86 -15.01 -12.98 -5.54
CA SER A 86 -14.44 -11.68 -5.22
C SER A 86 -13.67 -11.78 -3.90
N PHE A 87 -14.30 -11.38 -2.80
CA PHE A 87 -13.86 -11.59 -1.43
C PHE A 87 -15.10 -11.65 -0.53
N PRO A 88 -15.11 -12.33 0.62
CA PRO A 88 -16.15 -12.06 1.61
C PRO A 88 -16.05 -10.62 2.13
N LEU A 89 -17.14 -10.05 2.62
CA LEU A 89 -17.09 -8.77 3.34
C LEU A 89 -16.17 -8.97 4.54
N GLY A 90 -15.20 -8.08 4.74
CA GLY A 90 -14.25 -8.23 5.83
C GLY A 90 -13.73 -6.91 6.39
N MET A 91 -13.27 -6.97 7.64
CA MET A 91 -12.66 -5.86 8.36
C MET A 91 -11.27 -6.24 8.84
N ILE A 92 -10.29 -5.36 8.64
CA ILE A 92 -8.95 -5.52 9.21
C ILE A 92 -9.00 -5.10 10.68
N LEU A 93 -8.54 -5.97 11.59
CA LEU A 93 -8.53 -5.73 13.04
C LEU A 93 -7.12 -5.48 13.59
N ASN A 94 -6.09 -6.08 12.98
CA ASN A 94 -4.70 -5.93 13.42
C ASN A 94 -3.75 -5.89 12.22
N ASN A 95 -2.71 -5.05 12.34
CA ASN A 95 -1.68 -4.82 11.32
C ASN A 95 -2.25 -4.42 9.94
N PHE A 96 -1.38 -4.29 8.95
CA PHE A 96 -1.74 -3.85 7.61
C PHE A 96 -1.76 -5.01 6.62
N CYS A 97 -2.51 -4.83 5.55
CA CYS A 97 -2.48 -5.67 4.37
C CYS A 97 -2.23 -4.78 3.13
N GLU A 98 -1.64 -5.35 2.09
CA GLU A 98 -1.36 -4.66 0.83
C GLU A 98 -2.18 -5.26 -0.31
N TRP A 99 -2.84 -4.38 -1.06
CA TRP A 99 -3.54 -4.66 -2.30
C TRP A 99 -2.58 -4.25 -3.40
N TYR A 100 -2.31 -5.14 -4.35
CA TYR A 100 -1.31 -4.90 -5.38
C TYR A 100 -1.65 -5.60 -6.68
N SER A 101 -1.10 -5.10 -7.79
CA SER A 101 -1.11 -5.80 -9.08
C SER A 101 0.25 -6.41 -9.36
N ILE A 102 0.24 -7.50 -10.13
CA ILE A 102 1.45 -8.14 -10.64
C ILE A 102 1.44 -8.00 -12.15
N ASP A 103 2.56 -7.53 -12.69
CA ASP A 103 2.85 -7.61 -14.11
C ASP A 103 3.40 -9.00 -14.44
N ASP A 104 2.53 -9.88 -14.95
CA ASP A 104 2.84 -11.30 -15.14
C ASP A 104 3.99 -11.53 -16.16
N THR A 105 4.32 -10.54 -17.01
CA THR A 105 5.43 -10.65 -17.97
C THR A 105 6.81 -10.42 -17.35
N GLU A 106 6.91 -9.47 -16.42
CA GLU A 106 8.19 -9.05 -15.82
C GLU A 106 8.32 -9.46 -14.34
N GLY A 107 7.23 -9.94 -13.72
CA GLY A 107 7.18 -10.28 -12.30
C GLY A 107 7.19 -9.05 -11.38
N GLU A 108 6.96 -7.86 -11.91
CA GLU A 108 6.96 -6.61 -11.16
C GLU A 108 5.68 -6.47 -10.33
N VAL A 109 5.84 -5.95 -9.11
CA VAL A 109 4.73 -5.74 -8.16
C VAL A 109 4.48 -4.26 -7.98
N TYR A 110 3.22 -3.86 -8.12
CA TYR A 110 2.79 -2.47 -7.99
C TYR A 110 1.73 -2.33 -6.90
N PRO A 111 2.00 -1.57 -5.82
CA PRO A 111 1.03 -1.36 -4.76
C PRO A 111 -0.15 -0.53 -5.27
N PHE A 112 -1.35 -1.01 -5.00
CA PHE A 112 -2.60 -0.32 -5.29
C PHE A 112 -3.14 0.39 -4.04
N ALA A 113 -3.16 -0.30 -2.90
CA ALA A 113 -3.57 0.27 -1.62
C ALA A 113 -2.88 -0.44 -0.46
N ILE A 114 -2.71 0.26 0.65
CA ILE A 114 -2.28 -0.33 1.92
C ILE A 114 -3.31 0.02 2.99
N GLN A 115 -3.90 -1.00 3.59
CA GLN A 115 -5.06 -0.84 4.46
C GLN A 115 -4.77 -1.42 5.83
N GLY A 116 -5.15 -0.67 6.86
CA GLY A 116 -4.89 -0.99 8.26
C GLY A 116 -6.16 -1.23 9.08
N PRO A 117 -6.01 -1.36 10.41
CA PRO A 117 -7.11 -1.65 11.31
C PRO A 117 -8.30 -0.69 11.16
N GLY A 118 -9.51 -1.24 11.20
CA GLY A 118 -10.77 -0.53 11.05
C GLY A 118 -11.29 -0.43 9.61
N THR A 119 -10.43 -0.70 8.63
CA THR A 119 -10.82 -0.70 7.21
C THR A 119 -11.74 -1.87 6.93
N ILE A 120 -12.90 -1.59 6.33
CA ILE A 120 -13.83 -2.61 5.82
C ILE A 120 -13.70 -2.66 4.31
N PHE A 121 -13.43 -3.84 3.74
CA PHE A 121 -13.27 -4.05 2.32
C PHE A 121 -14.43 -4.85 1.73
N ASN A 122 -14.56 -4.80 0.40
CA ASN A 122 -15.62 -5.43 -0.39
C ASN A 122 -17.06 -5.05 0.03
N GLN A 123 -17.27 -3.78 0.37
CA GLN A 123 -18.57 -3.25 0.83
C GLN A 123 -19.67 -3.27 -0.24
N GLN A 124 -19.29 -3.30 -1.53
CA GLN A 124 -20.20 -3.36 -2.68
C GLN A 124 -21.14 -4.58 -2.67
N ILE A 125 -20.73 -5.68 -2.01
CA ILE A 125 -21.57 -6.85 -1.81
C ILE A 125 -22.89 -6.47 -1.14
N ILE A 126 -22.92 -5.49 -0.24
CA ILE A 126 -24.16 -5.07 0.43
C ILE A 126 -25.23 -4.57 -0.55
N PHE A 127 -24.87 -4.13 -1.76
CA PHE A 127 -25.80 -3.49 -2.70
C PHE A 127 -26.14 -4.34 -3.93
N ASN A 128 -25.73 -5.61 -3.98
CA ASN A 128 -25.89 -6.48 -5.16
C ASN A 128 -25.32 -5.86 -6.45
N GLU A 129 -24.32 -4.99 -6.32
CA GLU A 129 -23.57 -4.52 -7.48
C GLU A 129 -22.70 -5.68 -7.93
N ASP A 130 -23.03 -6.22 -9.11
CA ASP A 130 -22.33 -7.35 -9.74
C ASP A 130 -20.81 -7.13 -9.72
N MET A 131 -20.09 -8.25 -9.72
CA MET A 131 -18.62 -8.30 -9.66
C MET A 131 -17.95 -7.22 -10.51
N SER A 132 -17.40 -6.21 -9.84
CA SER A 132 -16.57 -5.21 -10.52
C SER A 132 -15.34 -5.87 -11.15
N VAL A 133 -14.89 -5.33 -12.28
CA VAL A 133 -13.67 -5.79 -12.99
C VAL A 133 -12.44 -5.83 -12.07
N GLU A 134 -12.42 -5.02 -11.01
CA GLU A 134 -11.35 -4.95 -10.01
C GLU A 134 -11.07 -6.30 -9.33
N ASN A 135 -12.11 -7.10 -9.07
CA ASN A 135 -12.01 -8.38 -8.36
C ASN A 135 -11.05 -9.37 -9.04
N ASN A 136 -10.80 -9.21 -10.35
CA ASN A 136 -9.99 -10.14 -11.12
C ASN A 136 -8.58 -9.63 -11.48
N THR A 137 -8.17 -8.47 -10.96
CA THR A 137 -6.95 -7.78 -11.41
C THR A 137 -5.93 -7.52 -10.31
N ILE A 138 -6.37 -7.52 -9.05
CA ILE A 138 -5.52 -7.25 -7.88
C ILE A 138 -5.44 -8.47 -6.97
N SER A 139 -4.33 -8.57 -6.25
CA SER A 139 -4.06 -9.56 -5.21
C SER A 139 -3.94 -8.85 -3.86
N VAL A 140 -4.10 -9.60 -2.76
CA VAL A 140 -3.98 -9.09 -1.39
C VAL A 140 -3.06 -9.97 -0.57
N SER A 141 -2.13 -9.34 0.17
CA SER A 141 -1.24 -10.03 1.10
C SER A 141 -1.26 -9.44 2.51
N SER A 142 -0.93 -10.27 3.48
CA SER A 142 -0.66 -9.89 4.86
C SER A 142 0.66 -9.12 4.94
N GLY A 143 0.62 -7.88 5.43
CA GLY A 143 1.77 -6.99 5.45
C GLY A 143 2.08 -6.33 4.10
N ALA A 144 3.19 -5.59 4.07
CA ALA A 144 3.63 -4.83 2.89
C ALA A 144 4.39 -5.70 1.87
N LYS A 145 3.72 -6.14 0.80
CA LYS A 145 4.31 -6.89 -0.32
C LYS A 145 5.36 -6.11 -1.10
N SER A 146 5.15 -4.81 -1.28
CA SER A 146 6.08 -3.95 -2.03
C SER A 146 7.13 -3.31 -1.12
N ALA A 147 7.32 -3.84 0.09
CA ALA A 147 8.39 -3.40 0.98
C ALA A 147 9.77 -3.76 0.42
N PHE A 148 10.73 -2.85 0.53
CA PHE A 148 12.10 -3.07 0.09
C PHE A 148 13.12 -2.40 1.01
N MET A 149 14.35 -2.91 0.97
CA MET A 149 15.48 -2.35 1.72
C MET A 149 16.08 -1.20 0.92
N LEU A 150 16.24 -0.03 1.54
CA LEU A 150 16.83 1.14 0.91
C LEU A 150 18.34 0.94 0.64
N PRO A 151 19.16 0.50 1.63
CA PRO A 151 20.52 0.03 1.35
C PRO A 151 20.55 -1.14 0.35
N TYR A 152 21.64 -1.23 -0.41
CA TYR A 152 21.87 -2.35 -1.31
C TYR A 152 22.11 -3.65 -0.55
N VAL A 153 21.29 -4.67 -0.82
CA VAL A 153 21.34 -6.00 -0.17
C VAL A 153 21.60 -7.16 -1.15
N GLY A 154 22.05 -6.88 -2.38
CA GLY A 154 22.35 -7.91 -3.39
C GLY A 154 23.70 -8.62 -3.23
N SER A 155 24.48 -8.33 -2.18
CA SER A 155 25.80 -8.92 -1.99
C SER A 155 25.74 -10.40 -1.61
N LYS A 156 26.29 -11.27 -2.47
CA LYS A 156 26.34 -12.72 -2.24
C LYS A 156 27.04 -13.09 -0.92
N LYS A 157 28.20 -12.51 -0.65
CA LYS A 157 29.00 -12.81 0.57
C LYS A 157 28.22 -12.51 1.85
N HIS A 158 27.57 -11.35 1.91
CA HIS A 158 26.82 -10.94 3.11
C HIS A 158 25.51 -11.73 3.23
N HIS A 159 24.84 -12.00 2.10
CA HIS A 159 23.64 -12.83 2.07
C HIS A 159 23.90 -14.28 2.50
N GLU A 160 25.06 -14.86 2.17
CA GLU A 160 25.41 -16.21 2.63
C GLU A 160 25.44 -16.32 4.16
N ARG A 161 25.76 -15.23 4.88
CA ARG A 161 25.76 -15.20 6.35
C ARG A 161 24.36 -15.28 6.93
N ILE A 162 23.45 -14.42 6.47
CA ILE A 162 22.04 -14.44 6.93
C ILE A 162 21.37 -15.76 6.51
N ARG A 163 21.68 -16.26 5.31
CA ARG A 163 21.20 -17.55 4.82
C ARG A 163 21.63 -18.71 5.72
N ASN A 164 22.91 -18.77 6.08
CA ASN A 164 23.43 -19.83 6.94
C ASN A 164 22.88 -19.72 8.37
N HIS A 165 22.72 -18.50 8.89
CA HIS A 165 22.21 -18.28 10.25
C HIS A 165 20.74 -18.72 10.37
N TYR A 166 19.87 -18.19 9.49
CA TYR A 166 18.43 -18.44 9.54
C TYR A 166 17.96 -19.62 8.68
N SER A 167 18.88 -20.38 8.07
CA SER A 167 18.57 -21.51 7.20
C SER A 167 17.66 -21.15 6.02
N LEU A 168 17.91 -20.00 5.38
CA LEU A 168 17.16 -19.54 4.22
C LEU A 168 17.55 -20.36 2.97
N SER A 169 16.61 -20.50 2.05
CA SER A 169 16.76 -21.15 0.74
C SER A 169 16.92 -20.14 -0.40
N SER A 170 16.41 -18.92 -0.25
CA SER A 170 16.48 -17.90 -1.29
C SER A 170 17.89 -17.40 -1.59
N SER A 171 18.11 -17.05 -2.86
CA SER A 171 19.30 -16.35 -3.33
C SER A 171 19.28 -14.88 -2.90
N PRO A 172 20.43 -14.18 -2.96
CA PRO A 172 20.45 -12.73 -2.76
C PRO A 172 19.47 -12.04 -3.72
N PRO A 173 18.74 -11.02 -3.27
CA PRO A 173 17.74 -10.36 -4.10
C PRO A 173 18.43 -9.59 -5.24
N LYS A 174 17.94 -9.77 -6.46
CA LYS A 174 18.47 -9.08 -7.66
C LYS A 174 17.84 -7.71 -7.87
N ASN A 175 16.60 -7.56 -7.42
CA ASN A 175 15.80 -6.36 -7.56
C ASN A 175 14.86 -6.24 -6.34
N ARG A 176 14.20 -5.07 -6.22
CA ARG A 176 13.33 -4.75 -5.09
C ARG A 176 12.14 -5.70 -4.91
N TYR A 177 11.60 -6.27 -6.00
CA TYR A 177 10.39 -7.09 -5.95
C TYR A 177 10.64 -8.44 -5.27
N GLU A 178 11.90 -8.88 -5.21
CA GLU A 178 12.31 -10.10 -4.51
C GLU A 178 12.45 -9.91 -2.99
N HIS A 179 12.52 -8.66 -2.49
CA HIS A 179 12.81 -8.40 -1.08
C HIS A 179 11.70 -8.91 -0.15
N SER A 180 10.43 -8.75 -0.52
CA SER A 180 9.33 -9.19 0.36
C SER A 180 9.27 -10.70 0.54
N ASN A 181 9.65 -11.48 -0.48
CA ASN A 181 9.77 -12.93 -0.36
C ASN A 181 10.92 -13.31 0.57
N LEU A 182 12.06 -12.61 0.48
CA LEU A 182 13.19 -12.81 1.39
C LEU A 182 12.81 -12.44 2.83
N PHE A 183 12.11 -11.33 3.04
CA PHE A 183 11.60 -10.93 4.34
C PHE A 183 10.63 -11.98 4.90
N LYS A 184 9.71 -12.49 4.08
CA LYS A 184 8.80 -13.57 4.44
C LYS A 184 9.57 -14.81 4.89
N GLU A 185 10.55 -15.25 4.13
CA GLU A 185 11.35 -16.43 4.48
C GLU A 185 12.15 -16.22 5.78
N LEU A 186 12.72 -15.03 5.95
CA LEU A 186 13.46 -14.64 7.14
C LEU A 186 12.57 -14.68 8.39
N ILE A 187 11.39 -14.06 8.32
CA ILE A 187 10.41 -13.99 9.43
C ILE A 187 9.85 -15.37 9.76
N ASN A 188 9.58 -16.19 8.74
CA ASN A 188 9.01 -17.53 8.91
C ASN A 188 10.08 -18.61 9.17
N SER A 189 11.35 -18.23 9.31
CA SER A 189 12.43 -19.18 9.58
C SER A 189 12.25 -19.83 10.96
N ARG A 190 12.62 -21.12 11.06
CA ARG A 190 12.31 -21.98 12.22
C ARG A 190 12.88 -21.49 13.57
N GLN A 191 13.81 -20.55 13.53
CA GLN A 191 14.46 -20.01 14.72
C GLN A 191 13.64 -18.89 15.40
N ILE A 192 12.64 -18.32 14.71
CA ILE A 192 11.90 -17.16 15.21
C ILE A 192 10.44 -17.51 15.47
N LYS A 193 10.05 -17.36 16.74
CA LYS A 193 8.64 -17.40 17.18
C LYS A 193 8.05 -15.99 17.22
N GLN A 194 8.32 -15.16 16.22
CA GLN A 194 7.74 -13.81 16.22
C GLN A 194 6.25 -13.89 15.89
N SER A 195 5.43 -13.30 16.75
CA SER A 195 3.97 -13.38 16.74
C SER A 195 3.32 -12.39 15.77
N TRP A 196 4.00 -12.01 14.69
CA TRP A 196 3.43 -11.04 13.76
C TRP A 196 2.36 -11.70 12.90
N TYR A 197 1.15 -11.13 12.90
CA TYR A 197 0.05 -11.54 12.04
C TYR A 197 -0.86 -10.36 11.70
N SER A 198 -1.45 -10.37 10.51
CA SER A 198 -2.64 -9.57 10.23
C SER A 198 -3.87 -10.34 10.67
N GLN A 199 -4.82 -9.62 11.27
CA GLN A 199 -6.07 -10.20 11.75
C GLN A 199 -7.24 -9.64 10.96
N ILE A 200 -8.02 -10.51 10.34
CA ILE A 200 -9.14 -10.17 9.47
C ILE A 200 -10.41 -10.79 10.03
N LEU A 201 -11.48 -10.00 10.12
CA LEU A 201 -12.81 -10.45 10.50
C LEU A 201 -13.68 -10.54 9.25
N PHE A 202 -14.09 -11.74 8.87
CA PHE A 202 -15.05 -11.96 7.79
C PHE A 202 -16.47 -12.09 8.34
N PHE A 203 -17.42 -11.50 7.64
CA PHE A 203 -18.85 -11.52 7.99
C PHE A 203 -19.55 -12.67 7.27
N SER A 204 -20.41 -13.42 7.97
CA SER A 204 -21.21 -14.46 7.32
C SER A 204 -22.27 -13.89 6.38
N GLU A 205 -22.79 -14.71 5.46
CA GLU A 205 -23.89 -14.35 4.56
C GLU A 205 -25.14 -13.87 5.31
N GLU A 206 -25.35 -14.37 6.53
CA GLU A 206 -26.45 -13.96 7.41
C GLU A 206 -26.39 -12.44 7.71
N TRP A 207 -25.20 -11.91 8.03
CA TRP A 207 -25.00 -10.48 8.22
C TRP A 207 -25.35 -9.69 6.96
N ILE A 208 -24.93 -10.20 5.80
CA ILE A 208 -25.18 -9.55 4.50
C ILE A 208 -26.70 -9.46 4.25
N ASN A 209 -27.42 -10.55 4.49
CA ASN A 209 -28.86 -10.62 4.29
C ASN A 209 -29.62 -9.70 5.26
N GLU A 210 -29.23 -9.67 6.53
CA GLU A 210 -29.79 -8.73 7.51
C GLU A 210 -29.58 -7.27 7.08
N ILE A 211 -28.36 -6.88 6.72
CA ILE A 211 -28.06 -5.50 6.27
C ILE A 211 -28.84 -5.14 5.01
N ARG A 212 -29.03 -6.09 4.08
CA ARG A 212 -29.72 -5.84 2.81
C ARG A 212 -31.22 -5.64 2.97
N HIS A 213 -31.84 -6.52 3.75
CA HIS A 213 -33.29 -6.75 3.69
C HIS A 213 -34.04 -6.33 4.97
N ASN A 214 -33.37 -6.22 6.12
CA ASN A 214 -34.02 -5.87 7.37
C ASN A 214 -33.97 -4.35 7.61
N GLU A 215 -35.13 -3.71 7.74
CA GLU A 215 -35.26 -2.26 7.94
C GLU A 215 -34.52 -1.75 9.19
N LYS A 216 -34.39 -2.58 10.24
CA LYS A 216 -33.65 -2.21 11.46
C LYS A 216 -32.16 -1.94 11.16
N TRP A 217 -31.62 -2.55 10.12
CA TRP A 217 -30.22 -2.41 9.71
C TRP A 217 -29.99 -1.27 8.70
N LEU A 218 -31.02 -0.50 8.38
CA LEU A 218 -30.91 0.61 7.45
C LEU A 218 -29.80 1.62 7.84
N PRO A 219 -29.55 1.97 9.12
CA PRO A 219 -28.43 2.82 9.50
C PRO A 219 -27.06 2.22 9.13
N VAL A 220 -26.90 0.90 9.28
CA VAL A 220 -25.69 0.16 8.92
C VAL A 220 -25.53 0.14 7.39
N LYS A 221 -26.61 -0.10 6.65
CA LYS A 221 -26.62 -0.04 5.17
C LYS A 221 -26.23 1.36 4.67
N PHE A 222 -26.75 2.42 5.29
CA PHE A 222 -26.37 3.80 4.95
C PHE A 222 -24.89 4.08 5.22
N PHE A 223 -24.33 3.56 6.31
CA PHE A 223 -22.90 3.67 6.59
C PHE A 223 -22.04 3.06 5.45
N PHE A 224 -22.41 1.89 4.95
CA PHE A 224 -21.73 1.29 3.78
C PHE A 224 -21.89 2.15 2.52
N SER A 225 -23.08 2.68 2.26
CA SER A 225 -23.34 3.57 1.12
C SER A 225 -22.49 4.84 1.17
N GLU A 226 -22.36 5.47 2.34
CA GLU A 226 -21.52 6.64 2.52
C GLU A 226 -20.04 6.36 2.24
N ASN A 227 -19.53 5.24 2.74
CA ASN A 227 -18.14 4.83 2.53
C ASN A 227 -17.86 4.58 1.04
N LEU A 228 -18.75 3.86 0.35
CA LEU A 228 -18.64 3.60 -1.09
C LEU A 228 -18.70 4.91 -1.89
N ARG A 229 -19.62 5.82 -1.56
CA ARG A 229 -19.75 7.10 -2.27
C ARG A 229 -18.48 7.95 -2.15
N LYS A 230 -17.86 7.99 -0.97
CA LYS A 230 -16.58 8.69 -0.76
C LYS A 230 -15.45 8.07 -1.60
N ARG A 231 -15.44 6.74 -1.75
CA ARG A 231 -14.49 6.05 -2.60
C ARG A 231 -14.75 6.35 -4.09
N PHE A 232 -15.96 6.12 -4.57
CA PHE A 232 -16.32 6.31 -5.98
C PHE A 232 -16.29 7.76 -6.45
N SER A 233 -16.59 8.74 -5.58
CA SER A 233 -16.45 10.16 -5.96
C SER A 233 -15.03 10.46 -6.39
N THR A 234 -14.04 9.89 -5.71
CA THR A 234 -12.62 10.02 -6.04
C THR A 234 -12.31 9.48 -7.43
N ASP A 235 -12.86 8.31 -7.79
CA ASP A 235 -12.63 7.67 -9.09
C ASP A 235 -13.34 8.38 -10.26
N LEU A 236 -14.56 8.89 -10.04
CA LEU A 236 -15.33 9.61 -11.06
C LEU A 236 -14.57 10.84 -11.60
N TYR A 237 -13.97 11.62 -10.70
CA TYR A 237 -13.24 12.83 -11.09
C TYR A 237 -11.87 12.53 -11.74
N ARG A 238 -11.32 11.32 -11.58
CA ARG A 238 -10.04 10.92 -12.20
C ARG A 238 -10.04 11.02 -13.73
N SER A 239 -11.17 10.69 -14.35
CA SER A 239 -11.36 10.82 -15.81
C SER A 239 -11.35 12.28 -16.27
N LEU A 240 -11.97 13.18 -15.49
CA LEU A 240 -12.04 14.61 -15.75
C LEU A 240 -10.68 15.29 -15.57
N TYR A 241 -9.90 14.85 -14.58
CA TYR A 241 -8.52 15.31 -14.42
C TYR A 241 -7.66 14.89 -15.61
N SER A 242 -7.81 13.66 -16.12
CA SER A 242 -7.06 13.18 -17.28
C SER A 242 -7.23 14.09 -18.51
N TYR A 243 -8.44 14.57 -18.77
CA TYR A 243 -8.70 15.58 -19.81
C TYR A 243 -8.06 16.93 -19.48
N SER A 244 -8.12 17.35 -18.22
CA SER A 244 -7.50 18.59 -17.76
C SER A 244 -6.00 18.60 -18.02
N PHE A 245 -5.29 17.50 -17.72
CA PHE A 245 -3.87 17.32 -18.02
C PHE A 245 -3.52 17.40 -19.51
N LEU A 246 -4.44 17.01 -20.41
CA LEU A 246 -4.21 17.08 -21.86
C LEU A 246 -4.44 18.48 -22.43
N THR A 247 -5.27 19.29 -21.78
CA THR A 247 -5.66 20.62 -22.27
C THR A 247 -4.86 21.76 -21.66
N THR A 248 -3.93 21.47 -20.74
CA THR A 248 -3.08 22.50 -20.13
C THR A 248 -2.03 23.02 -21.11
N GLY A 249 -2.11 24.30 -21.46
CA GLY A 249 -1.26 24.90 -22.48
C GLY A 249 0.16 25.21 -22.00
N LYS A 250 0.36 25.50 -20.70
CA LYS A 250 1.67 25.94 -20.16
C LYS A 250 2.72 24.84 -20.19
N VAL A 251 2.30 23.58 -20.28
CA VAL A 251 3.19 22.41 -20.28
C VAL A 251 3.78 22.16 -21.67
N ASN A 252 3.07 22.52 -22.74
CA ASN A 252 3.49 22.25 -24.12
C ASN A 252 4.84 22.89 -24.50
N LYS A 253 5.22 23.99 -23.85
CA LYS A 253 6.53 24.64 -24.08
C LYS A 253 7.72 23.74 -23.72
N TYR A 254 7.54 22.78 -22.82
CA TYR A 254 8.59 21.83 -22.41
C TYR A 254 8.69 20.61 -23.33
N ARG A 255 7.77 20.46 -24.29
CA ARG A 255 7.69 19.31 -25.22
C ARG A 255 7.87 17.97 -24.48
N PRO A 256 7.07 17.71 -23.43
CA PRO A 256 7.27 16.56 -22.57
C PRO A 256 7.06 15.26 -23.33
N THR A 257 7.85 14.23 -23.01
CA THR A 257 7.58 12.89 -23.50
C THR A 257 6.33 12.32 -22.82
N PRO A 258 5.60 11.38 -23.45
CA PRO A 258 4.47 10.70 -22.81
C PRO A 258 4.80 10.13 -21.41
N TYR A 259 6.00 9.57 -21.25
CA TYR A 259 6.52 9.08 -19.97
C TYR A 259 6.56 10.14 -18.86
N LEU A 260 7.04 11.35 -19.19
CA LEU A 260 7.11 12.44 -18.21
C LEU A 260 5.72 13.00 -17.89
N ILE A 261 4.82 13.04 -18.88
CA ILE A 261 3.42 13.43 -18.65
C ILE A 261 2.75 12.47 -17.67
N ASP A 262 2.84 11.16 -17.91
CA ASP A 262 2.18 10.17 -17.07
C ASP A 262 2.82 10.10 -15.67
N SER A 263 4.14 10.28 -15.57
CA SER A 263 4.82 10.45 -14.28
C SER A 263 4.31 11.68 -13.51
N ALA A 264 4.16 12.83 -14.18
CA ALA A 264 3.65 14.05 -13.55
C ALA A 264 2.19 13.89 -13.09
N LYS A 265 1.33 13.29 -13.91
CA LYS A 265 -0.05 12.95 -13.54
C LYS A 265 -0.09 12.09 -12.27
N TYR A 266 0.75 11.06 -12.21
CA TYR A 266 0.79 10.16 -11.07
C TYR A 266 1.31 10.85 -9.80
N ILE A 267 2.33 11.70 -9.91
CA ILE A 267 2.83 12.49 -8.77
C ILE A 267 1.74 13.43 -8.23
N ILE A 268 0.97 14.07 -9.11
CA ILE A 268 -0.17 14.89 -8.70
C ILE A 268 -1.29 14.01 -8.11
N SER A 269 -1.49 12.80 -8.61
CA SER A 269 -2.40 11.81 -8.00
C SER A 269 -1.99 11.46 -6.56
N ILE A 270 -0.68 11.31 -6.29
CA ILE A 270 -0.16 11.14 -4.92
C ILE A 270 -0.45 12.39 -4.09
N ALA A 271 -0.23 13.59 -4.63
CA ALA A 271 -0.54 14.85 -3.94
C ALA A 271 -2.04 15.01 -3.60
N MET A 272 -2.93 14.46 -4.43
CA MET A 272 -4.38 14.39 -4.15
C MET A 272 -4.76 13.32 -3.12
N GLY A 273 -3.81 12.53 -2.61
CA GLY A 273 -4.08 11.41 -1.71
C GLY A 273 -4.69 10.18 -2.40
N GLN A 274 -4.64 10.12 -3.73
CA GLN A 274 -5.22 9.05 -4.56
C GLN A 274 -4.16 8.06 -5.08
N GLY A 275 -2.89 8.44 -5.03
CA GLY A 275 -1.75 7.61 -5.45
C GLY A 275 -0.94 7.07 -4.27
N ILE A 276 -0.13 6.04 -4.54
CA ILE A 276 0.79 5.44 -3.58
C ILE A 276 2.20 5.96 -3.82
N GLY A 277 2.85 6.45 -2.78
CA GLY A 277 4.30 6.66 -2.74
C GLY A 277 4.95 5.62 -1.84
N PHE A 278 6.18 5.89 -1.41
CA PHE A 278 6.88 5.12 -0.39
C PHE A 278 7.23 6.01 0.80
N ALA A 279 7.29 5.41 1.99
CA ALA A 279 7.82 6.05 3.19
C ALA A 279 8.69 5.05 3.97
N PRO A 280 9.65 5.51 4.80
CA PRO A 280 10.34 4.61 5.71
C PRO A 280 9.34 3.96 6.66
N ALA A 281 9.46 2.65 6.85
CA ALA A 281 8.77 1.96 7.93
C ALA A 281 9.33 2.45 9.27
N ILE A 282 8.43 2.78 10.19
CA ILE A 282 8.80 3.35 11.50
C ILE A 282 8.48 2.42 12.66
N ASP A 283 7.68 1.39 12.41
CA ASP A 283 7.16 0.47 13.42
C ASP A 283 6.90 -0.91 12.83
N ASN A 284 6.44 -1.82 13.68
CA ASN A 284 6.18 -3.21 13.32
C ASN A 284 4.79 -3.43 12.68
N ARG A 285 4.02 -2.40 12.27
CA ARG A 285 2.62 -2.60 11.81
C ARG A 285 2.49 -3.16 10.39
N HIS A 286 3.46 -2.86 9.53
CA HIS A 286 3.45 -3.29 8.11
C HIS A 286 4.26 -4.56 7.87
N LEU A 287 5.27 -4.74 8.70
CA LEU A 287 6.21 -5.86 8.72
C LEU A 287 6.93 -5.86 10.08
N PRO A 288 7.49 -6.98 10.53
CA PRO A 288 8.39 -7.06 11.70
C PRO A 288 9.71 -6.29 11.49
N LEU A 289 9.64 -4.96 11.47
CA LEU A 289 10.73 -4.05 11.15
C LEU A 289 11.93 -4.23 12.08
N GLU A 290 11.70 -4.25 13.38
CA GLU A 290 12.75 -4.40 14.39
C GLU A 290 13.61 -5.65 14.13
N PHE A 291 12.94 -6.78 13.88
CA PHE A 291 13.60 -8.04 13.61
C PHE A 291 14.33 -8.05 12.25
N ILE A 292 13.73 -7.46 11.21
CA ILE A 292 14.40 -7.30 9.91
C ILE A 292 15.66 -6.44 10.08
N GLN A 293 15.57 -5.32 10.80
CA GLN A 293 16.73 -4.47 11.07
C GLN A 293 17.83 -5.21 11.83
N GLU A 294 17.46 -6.02 12.82
CA GLU A 294 18.38 -6.86 13.56
C GLU A 294 19.12 -7.84 12.66
N ALA A 295 18.39 -8.61 11.86
CA ALA A 295 18.97 -9.61 10.99
C ALA A 295 19.97 -9.00 9.99
N TYR A 296 19.63 -7.84 9.42
CA TYR A 296 20.50 -7.14 8.49
C TYR A 296 21.66 -6.38 9.15
N THR A 297 21.51 -5.95 10.39
CA THR A 297 22.59 -5.29 11.15
C THR A 297 23.60 -6.32 11.66
N GLN A 298 23.13 -7.38 12.32
CA GLN A 298 23.98 -8.31 13.04
C GLN A 298 24.57 -9.41 12.14
N HIS A 299 23.75 -10.00 11.26
CA HIS A 299 24.15 -11.16 10.47
C HIS A 299 24.53 -10.81 9.04
N TYR A 300 23.75 -9.97 8.37
CA TYR A 300 24.14 -9.46 7.05
C TYR A 300 25.33 -8.50 7.17
N GLN A 301 25.41 -7.69 8.25
CA GLN A 301 26.43 -6.68 8.49
C GLN A 301 26.39 -5.56 7.45
N LEU A 302 25.23 -4.89 7.32
CA LEU A 302 25.15 -3.65 6.54
C LEU A 302 25.99 -2.54 7.19
N ASP A 303 26.63 -1.73 6.35
CA ASP A 303 27.34 -0.51 6.78
C ASP A 303 26.39 0.67 7.05
N TYR A 304 25.16 0.56 6.55
CA TYR A 304 24.11 1.57 6.65
C TYR A 304 22.94 1.06 7.50
N THR A 305 22.17 1.99 8.06
CA THR A 305 20.95 1.66 8.82
C THR A 305 20.00 0.90 7.89
N PRO A 306 19.53 -0.31 8.25
CA PRO A 306 18.61 -1.10 7.42
C PRO A 306 17.22 -0.44 7.34
N THR A 307 17.13 0.63 6.55
CA THR A 307 15.90 1.38 6.34
C THR A 307 15.03 0.61 5.36
N VAL A 308 13.87 0.16 5.81
CA VAL A 308 12.87 -0.51 4.96
C VAL A 308 11.88 0.54 4.48
N MET A 309 11.70 0.66 3.17
CA MET A 309 10.67 1.49 2.56
C MET A 309 9.41 0.65 2.37
N ILE A 310 8.26 1.22 2.69
CA ILE A 310 6.92 0.60 2.53
C ILE A 310 6.02 1.49 1.68
N PRO A 311 5.03 0.93 0.97
CA PRO A 311 4.05 1.75 0.28
C PRO A 311 3.25 2.58 1.28
N SER A 312 2.95 3.83 0.93
CA SER A 312 2.17 4.74 1.76
C SER A 312 1.40 5.75 0.93
N MET A 313 0.23 6.13 1.43
CA MET A 313 -0.53 7.28 0.92
C MET A 313 -0.10 8.56 1.64
N LEU A 314 -0.34 9.71 1.00
CA LEU A 314 -0.24 11.02 1.62
C LEU A 314 -1.57 11.33 2.31
N ASP A 315 -1.64 11.17 3.63
CA ASP A 315 -2.88 11.32 4.40
C ASP A 315 -2.66 12.10 5.71
N SER A 316 -3.59 12.04 6.66
CA SER A 316 -3.43 12.73 7.95
C SER A 316 -2.40 12.06 8.86
N SER A 317 -2.14 10.77 8.67
CA SER A 317 -1.18 9.98 9.45
C SER A 317 0.23 10.07 8.87
N ASN A 318 0.35 10.38 7.58
CA ASN A 318 1.61 10.54 6.90
C ASN A 318 1.65 11.88 6.15
N ASP A 319 2.43 12.81 6.70
CA ASP A 319 2.58 14.16 6.18
C ASP A 319 3.45 14.24 4.92
N SER A 320 4.18 13.17 4.58
CA SER A 320 5.12 13.16 3.47
C SER A 320 5.45 11.77 2.94
N VAL A 321 5.41 11.64 1.61
CA VAL A 321 5.74 10.40 0.89
C VAL A 321 6.73 10.67 -0.24
N TYR A 322 7.38 9.62 -0.71
CA TYR A 322 8.45 9.69 -1.69
C TYR A 322 8.11 8.88 -2.94
N TYR A 323 8.34 9.48 -4.10
CA TYR A 323 8.30 8.80 -5.39
C TYR A 323 9.70 8.73 -5.98
N SER A 324 10.03 7.65 -6.68
CA SER A 324 11.33 7.48 -7.34
C SER A 324 11.16 7.10 -8.80
N LEU A 325 11.86 7.80 -9.69
CA LEU A 325 11.93 7.44 -11.11
C LEU A 325 12.61 6.09 -11.36
N GLN A 326 13.41 5.62 -10.40
CA GLN A 326 14.08 4.32 -10.48
C GLN A 326 13.26 3.18 -9.86
N ILE A 327 12.35 3.55 -8.95
CA ILE A 327 11.51 2.65 -8.17
C ILE A 327 10.08 3.22 -8.20
N PRO A 328 9.40 3.18 -9.37
CA PRO A 328 8.03 3.65 -9.45
C PRO A 328 7.10 2.73 -8.66
N SER A 329 6.10 3.32 -8.02
CA SER A 329 5.01 2.65 -7.28
C SER A 329 3.81 2.31 -8.16
N THR A 330 3.83 2.70 -9.44
CA THR A 330 2.82 2.30 -10.44
C THR A 330 3.48 1.95 -11.76
N LYS A 331 2.83 1.10 -12.56
CA LYS A 331 3.23 0.88 -13.95
C LYS A 331 2.87 2.13 -14.76
N ILE A 332 3.87 2.81 -15.30
CA ILE A 332 3.67 3.90 -16.26
C ILE A 332 3.48 3.27 -17.63
N SER A 333 2.25 3.34 -18.16
CA SER A 333 1.84 2.63 -19.39
C SER A 333 2.41 3.24 -20.67
N SER A 334 2.85 4.49 -20.64
CA SER A 334 3.46 5.14 -21.80
C SER A 334 4.89 4.65 -22.03
N PHE A 335 5.21 4.32 -23.29
CA PHE A 335 6.55 3.91 -23.68
C PHE A 335 7.61 4.94 -23.28
N LYS A 336 8.60 4.50 -22.51
CA LYS A 336 9.82 5.27 -22.31
C LYS A 336 10.65 5.16 -23.59
N ILE A 337 10.66 6.22 -24.39
CA ILE A 337 11.61 6.32 -25.51
C ILE A 337 13.01 6.23 -24.90
N GLN A 338 13.83 5.28 -25.36
CA GLN A 338 15.23 5.18 -24.99
C GLN A 338 15.96 6.42 -25.54
N MET A 339 15.92 7.50 -24.78
CA MET A 339 16.81 8.62 -24.94
C MET A 339 18.02 8.37 -24.04
N ASN A 340 19.23 8.66 -24.52
CA ASN A 340 20.47 8.56 -23.74
C ASN A 340 20.58 9.63 -22.62
N ASN A 341 19.45 10.01 -22.03
CA ASN A 341 19.38 11.03 -20.99
C ASN A 341 19.63 10.37 -19.63
N SER A 342 20.41 11.05 -18.78
CA SER A 342 20.57 10.61 -17.40
C SER A 342 19.26 10.83 -16.62
N THR A 343 19.02 10.03 -15.57
CA THR A 343 17.84 10.22 -14.71
C THR A 343 17.81 11.59 -14.04
N TYR A 344 18.98 12.22 -13.85
CA TYR A 344 19.07 13.59 -13.37
C TYR A 344 18.45 14.59 -14.37
N VAL A 345 18.74 14.45 -15.67
CA VAL A 345 18.13 15.28 -16.72
C VAL A 345 16.62 15.05 -16.80
N GLU A 346 16.18 13.79 -16.68
CA GLU A 346 14.76 13.46 -16.61
C GLU A 346 14.07 14.09 -15.39
N LEU A 347 14.74 14.11 -14.23
CA LEU A 347 14.23 14.73 -13.00
C LEU A 347 14.05 16.24 -13.16
N ILE A 348 15.00 16.93 -13.80
CA ILE A 348 14.89 18.38 -14.11
C ILE A 348 13.67 18.62 -15.00
N ALA A 349 13.56 17.89 -16.10
CA ALA A 349 12.44 18.06 -17.03
C ALA A 349 11.09 17.78 -16.34
N LEU A 350 11.02 16.73 -15.51
CA LEU A 350 9.82 16.40 -14.76
C LEU A 350 9.44 17.47 -13.74
N LYS A 351 10.42 18.04 -13.02
CA LYS A 351 10.20 19.16 -12.10
C LYS A 351 9.53 20.32 -12.82
N ASP A 352 10.08 20.72 -13.96
CA ASP A 352 9.57 21.85 -14.73
C ASP A 352 8.14 21.61 -15.23
N ILE A 353 7.84 20.38 -15.66
CA ILE A 353 6.50 19.94 -16.07
C ILE A 353 5.52 20.00 -14.89
N ILE A 354 5.90 19.48 -13.72
CA ILE A 354 5.04 19.47 -12.52
C ILE A 354 4.74 20.90 -12.09
N PHE A 355 5.75 21.79 -12.03
CA PHE A 355 5.54 23.19 -11.65
C PHE A 355 4.71 23.96 -12.67
N ALA A 356 4.79 23.59 -13.96
CA ALA A 356 3.91 24.15 -14.98
C ALA A 356 2.46 23.74 -14.78
N TYR A 357 2.20 22.46 -14.47
CA TYR A 357 0.87 21.98 -14.08
C TYR A 357 0.36 22.68 -12.82
N GLN A 358 1.17 22.74 -11.75
CA GLN A 358 0.79 23.41 -10.51
C GLN A 358 0.41 24.87 -10.78
N LYS A 359 1.23 25.62 -11.52
CA LYS A 359 0.93 27.03 -11.87
C LYS A 359 -0.33 27.19 -12.73
N GLU A 360 -0.72 26.18 -13.48
CA GLU A 360 -1.97 26.19 -14.26
C GLU A 360 -3.17 25.87 -13.38
N PHE A 361 -3.10 24.80 -12.59
CA PHE A 361 -4.18 24.41 -11.69
C PHE A 361 -4.39 25.39 -10.54
N GLN A 362 -3.35 26.08 -10.06
CA GLN A 362 -3.46 27.14 -9.06
C GLN A 362 -4.01 28.46 -9.63
N SER A 363 -4.06 28.62 -10.95
CA SER A 363 -4.53 29.90 -11.50
C SER A 363 -6.01 30.08 -11.19
N ASN A 364 -6.38 31.24 -10.63
CA ASN A 364 -7.76 31.63 -10.26
C ASN A 364 -8.70 31.81 -11.48
N THR A 365 -8.40 31.14 -12.59
CA THR A 365 -9.42 30.89 -13.61
C THR A 365 -10.42 29.91 -13.00
N TYR A 366 -11.71 30.24 -13.01
CA TYR A 366 -12.83 29.44 -12.46
C TYR A 366 -12.87 27.95 -12.88
N ARG A 367 -11.98 27.50 -13.79
CA ARG A 367 -11.96 26.16 -14.38
C ARG A 367 -11.60 25.04 -13.39
N TYR A 368 -10.74 25.31 -12.41
CA TYR A 368 -10.23 24.27 -11.50
C TYR A 368 -10.51 24.55 -10.02
N GLU A 369 -10.98 25.74 -9.67
CA GLU A 369 -11.24 26.15 -8.29
C GLU A 369 -12.19 25.16 -7.58
N GLY A 370 -11.84 24.78 -6.35
CA GLY A 370 -12.61 23.84 -5.52
C GLY A 370 -12.44 22.35 -5.84
N SER A 371 -11.73 21.99 -6.91
CA SER A 371 -11.42 20.58 -7.24
C SER A 371 -10.30 20.00 -6.37
N ASP A 372 -10.19 18.66 -6.33
CA ASP A 372 -9.11 17.99 -5.57
C ASP A 372 -7.73 18.34 -6.10
N VAL A 373 -7.59 18.49 -7.43
CA VAL A 373 -6.31 18.88 -8.05
C VAL A 373 -5.92 20.30 -7.69
N PHE A 374 -6.89 21.22 -7.62
CA PHE A 374 -6.65 22.59 -7.17
C PHE A 374 -6.23 22.62 -5.69
N ASN A 375 -6.95 21.88 -4.84
CA ASN A 375 -6.61 21.78 -3.42
C ASN A 375 -5.22 21.19 -3.24
N ALA A 376 -4.92 20.05 -3.87
CA ALA A 376 -3.61 19.42 -3.82
C ALA A 376 -2.48 20.35 -4.27
N CYS A 377 -2.66 21.07 -5.38
CA CYS A 377 -1.64 22.03 -5.84
C CYS A 377 -1.45 23.20 -4.88
N ASN A 378 -2.43 23.54 -4.06
CA ASN A 378 -2.34 24.64 -3.08
C ASN A 378 -1.87 24.19 -1.68
N THR A 379 -2.07 22.93 -1.32
CA THR A 379 -1.80 22.41 0.04
C THR A 379 -0.62 21.45 0.11
N VAL A 380 0.02 21.12 -1.01
CA VAL A 380 1.14 20.17 -1.06
C VAL A 380 2.39 20.83 -1.63
N ASP A 381 3.52 20.58 -0.96
CA ASP A 381 4.85 20.93 -1.43
C ASP A 381 5.52 19.72 -2.10
N ILE A 382 6.25 20.00 -3.18
CA ILE A 382 6.97 19.00 -3.97
C ILE A 382 8.44 19.41 -4.02
N GLU A 383 9.29 18.56 -3.48
CA GLU A 383 10.74 18.76 -3.41
C GLU A 383 11.45 17.65 -4.20
N PHE A 384 12.57 17.98 -4.83
CA PHE A 384 13.30 17.10 -5.73
C PHE A 384 14.69 16.80 -5.18
N TYR A 385 15.08 15.53 -5.19
CA TYR A 385 16.33 15.04 -4.62
C TYR A 385 17.07 14.13 -5.60
N HIS A 386 18.40 14.25 -5.60
CA HIS A 386 19.30 13.35 -6.32
C HIS A 386 20.48 12.95 -5.43
N ASN A 387 21.01 11.74 -5.60
CA ASN A 387 22.18 11.28 -4.83
C ASN A 387 23.49 11.93 -5.25
N LYS A 388 23.53 12.52 -6.45
CA LYS A 388 24.67 13.25 -7.02
C LYS A 388 24.15 14.41 -7.88
N PRO A 389 23.58 15.47 -7.30
CA PRO A 389 23.13 16.62 -8.08
C PRO A 389 24.35 17.28 -8.73
N THR A 390 24.25 17.66 -10.00
CA THR A 390 25.37 18.27 -10.75
C THR A 390 25.29 19.78 -10.79
N ASP A 391 24.13 20.37 -10.49
CA ASP A 391 23.89 21.82 -10.58
C ASP A 391 22.89 22.28 -9.51
N ASN A 392 23.38 23.06 -8.54
CA ASN A 392 22.57 23.59 -7.45
C ASN A 392 21.52 24.61 -7.92
N SER A 393 21.73 25.28 -9.06
CA SER A 393 20.77 26.26 -9.59
C SER A 393 19.45 25.63 -10.04
N GLN A 394 19.46 24.31 -10.32
CA GLN A 394 18.28 23.55 -10.70
C GLN A 394 17.36 23.24 -9.51
N GLY A 395 17.70 23.64 -8.29
CA GLY A 395 16.88 23.41 -7.09
C GLY A 395 16.61 21.93 -6.80
N ILE A 396 17.50 21.04 -7.26
CA ILE A 396 17.51 19.62 -6.90
C ILE A 396 18.48 19.46 -5.72
N LYS A 397 17.95 19.00 -4.59
CA LYS A 397 18.68 18.86 -3.34
C LYS A 397 19.49 17.56 -3.30
N HIS A 398 20.49 17.51 -2.43
CA HIS A 398 21.25 16.29 -2.21
C HIS A 398 20.42 15.33 -1.33
N SER A 399 20.47 14.03 -1.60
CA SER A 399 19.69 13.03 -0.82
C SER A 399 20.01 13.03 0.67
N LEU A 400 21.25 13.39 1.06
CA LEU A 400 21.64 13.62 2.47
C LEU A 400 20.73 14.62 3.20
N ASP A 401 20.14 15.60 2.51
CA ASP A 401 19.25 16.58 3.12
C ASP A 401 17.94 15.94 3.62
N ILE A 402 17.56 14.78 3.07
CA ILE A 402 16.41 13.98 3.54
C ILE A 402 16.66 13.48 4.96
N TYR A 403 17.88 13.00 5.26
CA TYR A 403 18.21 12.50 6.59
C TYR A 403 18.00 13.55 7.68
N ASN A 404 18.33 14.80 7.37
CA ASN A 404 18.20 15.91 8.31
C ASN A 404 16.76 16.43 8.42
N SER A 405 15.97 16.32 7.35
CA SER A 405 14.61 16.88 7.29
C SER A 405 13.51 15.89 7.64
N ASP A 406 13.77 14.58 7.56
CA ASP A 406 12.80 13.53 7.85
C ASP A 406 13.40 12.45 8.75
N LYS A 407 13.09 12.57 10.05
CA LYS A 407 13.57 11.68 11.12
C LYS A 407 13.17 10.21 10.94
N ARG A 408 12.22 9.90 10.05
CA ARG A 408 11.83 8.51 9.80
C ARG A 408 12.96 7.71 9.15
N PHE A 409 13.89 8.37 8.46
CA PHE A 409 15.09 7.73 7.90
C PHE A 409 16.19 7.45 8.94
N SER A 410 16.09 7.98 10.16
CA SER A 410 17.06 7.73 11.24
C SER A 410 16.61 6.65 12.22
N ILE A 411 15.48 5.97 11.95
CA ILE A 411 14.96 4.93 12.85
C ILE A 411 15.82 3.68 12.76
N ALA A 412 16.46 3.35 13.89
CA ALA A 412 17.24 2.14 14.07
C ALA A 412 16.91 1.50 15.43
N TYR A 413 16.40 0.28 15.42
CA TYR A 413 16.05 -0.45 16.65
C TYR A 413 17.27 -1.06 17.36
N ILE A 414 18.29 -1.46 16.59
CA ILE A 414 19.48 -2.13 17.11
C ILE A 414 20.67 -1.18 17.24
N LYS A 415 21.02 -0.53 16.13
CA LYS A 415 22.18 0.36 16.07
C LYS A 415 21.98 1.37 14.94
N GLU A 416 22.11 2.65 15.28
CA GLU A 416 22.20 3.71 14.28
C GLU A 416 23.52 3.58 13.51
N LEU A 417 23.42 3.46 12.20
CA LEU A 417 24.51 3.37 11.25
C LEU A 417 24.38 4.53 10.24
N GLY A 418 25.23 4.56 9.21
CA GLY A 418 25.16 5.59 8.18
C GLY A 418 23.83 5.59 7.43
N PHE A 419 23.46 6.74 6.87
CA PHE A 419 22.34 6.84 5.92
C PHE A 419 22.79 6.49 4.50
N SER A 420 22.05 5.60 3.82
CA SER A 420 22.35 5.20 2.43
C SER A 420 21.86 6.26 1.43
N ALA A 421 22.51 7.42 1.46
CA ALA A 421 22.21 8.54 0.56
C ALA A 421 22.45 8.20 -0.93
N ASP A 422 23.28 7.20 -1.22
CA ASP A 422 23.65 6.75 -2.54
C ASP A 422 22.69 5.72 -3.15
N ALA A 423 21.68 5.28 -2.38
CA ALA A 423 20.70 4.27 -2.78
C ALA A 423 20.07 4.58 -4.14
N LYS A 424 19.76 3.52 -4.92
CA LYS A 424 19.14 3.64 -6.25
C LYS A 424 17.84 4.44 -6.21
N PHE A 425 17.08 4.35 -5.12
CA PHE A 425 15.86 5.11 -4.87
C PHE A 425 16.08 6.64 -5.02
N PHE A 426 17.23 7.14 -4.60
CA PHE A 426 17.55 8.58 -4.62
C PHE A 426 18.15 9.08 -5.93
N ARG A 427 18.28 8.26 -6.99
CA ARG A 427 18.78 8.72 -8.30
C ARG A 427 17.71 9.44 -9.15
N GLY A 428 16.73 10.06 -8.51
CA GLY A 428 15.52 10.57 -9.14
C GLY A 428 14.35 10.59 -8.18
N CYS A 429 14.53 11.16 -6.99
CA CYS A 429 13.57 11.09 -5.89
C CYS A 429 12.79 12.40 -5.76
N ILE A 430 11.50 12.27 -5.44
CA ILE A 430 10.55 13.38 -5.31
C ILE A 430 9.84 13.18 -3.98
N LYS A 431 10.00 14.12 -3.07
CA LYS A 431 9.25 14.18 -1.81
C LYS A 431 7.98 15.01 -2.04
N ILE A 432 6.86 14.49 -1.57
CA ILE A 432 5.54 15.10 -1.70
C ILE A 432 5.02 15.21 -0.27
N SER A 433 4.81 16.43 0.22
CA SER A 433 4.45 16.69 1.62
C SER A 433 3.33 17.70 1.76
N LYS A 434 2.47 17.54 2.76
CA LYS A 434 1.45 18.55 3.08
C LYS A 434 2.10 19.81 3.64
N ARG A 435 1.59 20.98 3.24
CA ARG A 435 1.94 22.27 3.84
C ARG A 435 1.44 22.31 5.28
N SER A 436 2.32 22.71 6.18
CA SER A 436 2.04 22.90 7.61
C SER A 436 1.12 24.08 7.84
#